data_AF-A0AA97DTT7-F1
#
_entry.id   AF-A0AA97DTT7-F1
#
_cell.length_a   1.000
_cell.length_b   1.000
_cell.length_c   1.000
_cell.angle_alpha   90.00
_cell.angle_beta   90.00
_cell.angle_gamma   90.00
#
_symmetry.space_group_name_H-M   'P 1'
#
loop_
_entity.id
_entity.type
_entity.pdbx_description
1 polymer ?
#
loop_
_entity_poly.entity_id
_entity_poly.type
_entity_poly.pdbx_seq_one_letter_code
_entity_poly.pdbx_strand_id
1 'polypeptide(L)'
;MYSEAQRRAHIFDLQTFLRRIQLDQAHVHPLVPDGIFGPETAAAVRDFQRRNGLLVTGTAGYETWTAIYQAYLLLLLGDTLPAAVSFSPAGSDGQLAAGDKGPSVLVLQLLLSSAVPHFSSVTPVPLTGEYDRATADAVRLAQGVFLLPQNGVTDRATWEALALFHNSFFGRTPLPWLLAEL
;
A
#
# COMPACT_ATOMS: atom_id res chain seq x y z
N MET A 1 -26.21 4.04 -2.47
CA MET A 1 -25.82 4.24 -3.89
C MET A 1 -24.38 4.73 -3.88
N TYR A 2 -23.44 4.01 -4.50
CA TYR A 2 -22.01 4.36 -4.44
C TYR A 2 -21.73 5.68 -5.16
N SER A 3 -20.83 6.49 -4.61
CA SER A 3 -20.30 7.67 -5.29
C SER A 3 -19.37 7.26 -6.44
N GLU A 4 -19.15 8.14 -7.41
CA GLU A 4 -18.26 7.85 -8.54
C GLU A 4 -16.81 7.61 -8.10
N ALA A 5 -16.36 8.31 -7.05
CA ALA A 5 -15.06 8.07 -6.45
C ALA A 5 -14.97 6.67 -5.82
N GLN A 6 -16.02 6.20 -5.13
CA GLN A 6 -16.08 4.85 -4.58
C GLN A 6 -16.09 3.79 -5.67
N ARG A 7 -16.87 3.99 -6.74
CA ARG A 7 -16.89 3.09 -7.90
C ARG A 7 -15.50 2.95 -8.53
N ARG A 8 -14.83 4.08 -8.76
CA ARG A 8 -13.48 4.11 -9.32
C ARG A 8 -12.45 3.40 -8.42
N ALA A 9 -12.55 3.60 -7.11
CA ALA A 9 -11.70 2.90 -6.13
C ALA A 9 -11.93 1.39 -6.17
N HIS A 10 -13.18 0.93 -6.20
CA HIS A 10 -13.48 -0.51 -6.33
C HIS A 10 -12.94 -1.09 -7.64
N ILE A 11 -13.08 -0.39 -8.77
CA ILE A 11 -12.50 -0.88 -10.03
C ILE A 11 -10.97 -0.97 -9.93
N PHE A 12 -10.33 0.01 -9.29
CA PHE A 12 -8.89 -0.01 -9.08
C PHE A 12 -8.44 -1.22 -8.23
N ASP A 13 -9.19 -1.55 -7.16
CA ASP A 13 -8.94 -2.72 -6.34
C ASP A 13 -9.04 -4.02 -7.16
N LEU A 14 -10.09 -4.16 -7.98
CA LEU A 14 -10.27 -5.30 -8.89
C LEU A 14 -9.06 -5.51 -9.79
N GLN A 15 -8.65 -4.42 -10.45
CA GLN A 15 -7.57 -4.43 -11.40
C GLN A 15 -6.25 -4.78 -10.70
N THR A 16 -6.06 -4.31 -9.47
CA THR A 16 -4.91 -4.62 -8.62
C THR A 16 -4.85 -6.12 -8.30
N PHE A 17 -5.97 -6.72 -7.89
CA PHE A 17 -6.04 -8.15 -7.62
C PHE A 17 -5.76 -8.98 -8.88
N LEU A 18 -6.42 -8.64 -9.99
CA LEU A 18 -6.23 -9.32 -11.28
C LEU A 18 -4.79 -9.20 -11.78
N ARG A 19 -4.18 -8.02 -11.67
CA ARG A 19 -2.77 -7.82 -12.03
C ARG A 19 -1.85 -8.72 -11.21
N ARG A 20 -2.05 -8.81 -9.89
CA ARG A 20 -1.21 -9.68 -9.03
C ARG A 20 -1.31 -11.15 -9.45
N ILE A 21 -2.53 -11.62 -9.76
CA ILE A 21 -2.78 -12.97 -10.26
C ILE A 21 -2.12 -13.18 -11.63
N GLN A 22 -2.23 -12.22 -12.53
CA GLN A 22 -1.61 -12.28 -13.86
C GLN A 22 -0.07 -12.33 -13.78
N LEU A 23 0.53 -11.60 -12.85
CA LEU A 23 1.98 -11.63 -12.61
C LEU A 23 2.45 -13.01 -12.12
N ASP A 24 1.71 -13.62 -11.17
CA ASP A 24 1.98 -14.98 -10.71
C ASP A 24 1.86 -16.00 -11.86
N GLN A 25 0.89 -15.80 -12.74
CA GLN A 25 0.67 -16.61 -13.95
C GLN A 25 1.60 -16.28 -15.12
N ALA A 26 2.64 -15.45 -14.89
CA ALA A 26 3.60 -15.02 -15.90
C ALA A 26 2.97 -14.44 -17.19
N HIS A 27 1.84 -13.73 -17.07
CA HIS A 27 1.23 -13.04 -18.22
C HIS A 27 2.22 -12.01 -18.81
N VAL A 28 2.33 -12.01 -20.16
CA VAL A 28 3.25 -11.12 -20.89
C VAL A 28 2.88 -9.64 -20.74
N HIS A 29 1.58 -9.34 -20.66
CA HIS A 29 1.05 -8.00 -20.48
C HIS A 29 0.00 -7.99 -19.34
N PRO A 30 0.44 -7.89 -18.08
CA PRO A 30 -0.47 -7.76 -16.94
C PRO A 30 -1.22 -6.42 -17.00
N LEU A 31 -2.43 -6.42 -16.45
CA LEU A 31 -3.31 -5.26 -16.41
C LEU A 31 -2.67 -4.09 -15.64
N VAL A 32 -2.91 -2.87 -16.10
CA VAL A 32 -2.52 -1.64 -15.39
C VAL A 32 -3.75 -1.09 -14.66
N PRO A 33 -3.72 -1.01 -13.31
CA PRO A 33 -4.82 -0.43 -12.55
C PRO A 33 -4.93 1.08 -12.79
N ASP A 34 -6.08 1.52 -13.28
CA ASP A 34 -6.41 2.93 -13.59
C ASP A 34 -7.77 3.36 -12.99
N GLY A 35 -8.53 2.42 -12.43
CA GLY A 35 -9.86 2.60 -11.88
C GLY A 35 -10.97 2.66 -12.93
N ILE A 36 -10.69 2.35 -14.19
CA ILE A 36 -11.65 2.42 -15.30
C ILE A 36 -11.96 1.00 -15.80
N PHE A 37 -13.24 0.62 -15.76
CA PHE A 37 -13.65 -0.71 -16.23
C PHE A 37 -13.76 -0.72 -17.75
N GLY A 38 -12.60 -0.81 -18.42
CA GLY A 38 -12.48 -0.85 -19.88
C GLY A 38 -12.44 -2.27 -20.47
N PRO A 39 -12.25 -2.39 -21.80
CA PRO A 39 -12.17 -3.67 -22.51
C PRO A 39 -11.10 -4.61 -21.97
N GLU A 40 -9.96 -4.06 -21.54
CA GLU A 40 -8.85 -4.83 -20.96
C GLU A 40 -9.22 -5.44 -19.61
N THR A 41 -9.92 -4.69 -18.75
CA THR A 41 -10.41 -5.20 -17.46
C THR A 41 -11.44 -6.30 -17.69
N ALA A 42 -12.37 -6.10 -18.62
CA ALA A 42 -13.35 -7.13 -18.98
C ALA A 42 -12.70 -8.40 -19.54
N ALA A 43 -11.62 -8.25 -20.34
CA ALA A 43 -10.85 -9.39 -20.86
C ALA A 43 -10.13 -10.15 -19.73
N ALA A 44 -9.48 -9.44 -18.80
CA ALA A 44 -8.85 -10.03 -17.64
C ALA A 44 -9.85 -10.79 -16.76
N VAL A 45 -11.06 -10.25 -16.56
CA VAL A 45 -12.14 -10.94 -15.84
C VAL A 45 -12.57 -12.22 -16.58
N ARG A 46 -12.75 -12.17 -17.90
CA ARG A 46 -13.10 -13.38 -18.70
C ARG A 46 -12.01 -14.44 -18.62
N ASP A 47 -10.75 -14.04 -18.65
CA ASP A 47 -9.61 -14.96 -18.52
C ASP A 47 -9.61 -15.62 -17.15
N PHE A 48 -9.79 -14.84 -16.08
CA PHE A 48 -9.89 -15.36 -14.72
C PHE A 48 -11.07 -16.33 -14.57
N GLN A 49 -12.26 -15.94 -15.05
CA GLN A 49 -13.46 -16.77 -15.02
C GLN A 49 -13.24 -18.11 -15.72
N ARG A 50 -12.65 -18.10 -16.92
CA ARG A 50 -12.32 -19.32 -17.67
C ARG A 50 -11.37 -20.25 -16.91
N ARG A 51 -10.32 -19.70 -16.30
CA ARG A 51 -9.32 -20.48 -15.56
C ARG A 51 -9.86 -21.08 -14.25
N ASN A 52 -10.84 -20.43 -13.64
CA ASN A 52 -11.41 -20.83 -12.34
C ASN A 52 -12.77 -21.53 -12.46
N GLY A 53 -13.21 -21.89 -13.68
CA GLY A 53 -14.46 -22.61 -13.90
C GLY A 53 -15.72 -21.81 -13.58
N LEU A 54 -15.65 -20.48 -13.63
CA LEU A 54 -16.79 -19.58 -13.40
C LEU A 54 -17.54 -19.29 -14.70
N LEU A 55 -18.78 -18.81 -14.58
CA LEU A 55 -19.53 -18.31 -15.73
C LEU A 55 -18.79 -17.13 -16.38
N VAL A 56 -18.47 -17.26 -17.66
CA VAL A 56 -17.64 -16.29 -18.40
C VAL A 56 -18.50 -15.13 -18.91
N THR A 57 -18.75 -14.15 -18.04
CA THR A 57 -19.54 -12.95 -18.36
C THR A 57 -18.67 -11.75 -18.72
N GLY A 58 -17.41 -11.71 -18.28
CA GLY A 58 -16.57 -10.51 -18.33
C GLY A 58 -17.01 -9.39 -17.38
N THR A 59 -17.94 -9.69 -16.48
CA THR A 59 -18.41 -8.80 -15.43
C THR A 59 -18.00 -9.36 -14.07
N ALA A 60 -17.50 -8.51 -13.18
CA ALA A 60 -17.12 -8.91 -11.83
C ALA A 60 -18.32 -8.82 -10.89
N GLY A 61 -19.28 -9.76 -11.05
CA GLY A 61 -20.36 -9.96 -10.08
C GLY A 61 -19.84 -10.54 -8.76
N TYR A 62 -20.71 -10.67 -7.75
CA TYR A 62 -20.33 -11.11 -6.39
C TYR A 62 -19.48 -12.39 -6.36
N GLU A 63 -19.87 -13.43 -7.09
CA GLU A 63 -19.13 -14.70 -7.15
C GLU A 63 -17.74 -14.52 -7.77
N THR A 64 -17.67 -13.81 -8.90
CA THR A 64 -16.40 -13.55 -9.60
C THR A 64 -15.47 -12.70 -8.74
N TRP A 65 -16.00 -11.66 -8.10
CA TRP A 65 -15.27 -10.80 -7.20
C TRP A 65 -14.67 -11.58 -6.02
N THR A 66 -15.50 -12.39 -5.38
CA THR A 66 -15.10 -13.23 -4.24
C THR A 66 -14.00 -14.19 -4.64
N ALA A 67 -14.12 -14.86 -5.79
CA ALA A 67 -13.10 -15.77 -6.29
C ALA A 67 -11.77 -15.05 -6.62
N ILE A 68 -11.81 -13.88 -7.27
CA ILE A 68 -10.62 -13.07 -7.55
C ILE A 68 -9.92 -12.69 -6.24
N TYR A 69 -10.68 -12.21 -5.26
CA TYR A 69 -10.15 -11.81 -3.97
C TYR A 69 -9.52 -12.97 -3.20
N GLN A 70 -10.17 -14.14 -3.19
CA GLN A 70 -9.61 -15.34 -2.55
C GLN A 70 -8.32 -15.80 -3.22
N ALA A 71 -8.28 -15.81 -4.57
CA ALA A 71 -7.05 -16.12 -5.30
C ALA A 71 -5.92 -15.13 -4.96
N TYR A 72 -6.24 -13.84 -4.89
CA TYR A 72 -5.30 -12.81 -4.46
C TYR A 72 -4.78 -13.04 -3.02
N LEU A 73 -5.66 -13.36 -2.07
CA LEU A 73 -5.27 -13.67 -0.69
C LEU A 73 -4.36 -14.89 -0.59
N LEU A 74 -4.62 -15.93 -1.38
CA LEU A 74 -3.76 -17.12 -1.42
C LEU A 74 -2.36 -16.78 -1.93
N LEU A 75 -2.25 -15.92 -2.95
CA LEU A 75 -0.95 -15.42 -3.43
C LEU A 75 -0.23 -14.61 -2.35
N LEU A 76 -0.94 -13.73 -1.63
CA LEU A 76 -0.37 -12.98 -0.51
C LEU A 76 0.10 -13.89 0.66
N LEU A 77 -0.53 -15.04 0.86
CA LEU A 77 -0.15 -16.01 1.89
C LEU A 77 1.00 -16.92 1.44
N GLY A 78 1.08 -17.20 0.13
CA GLY A 78 2.11 -18.03 -0.49
C GLY A 78 3.39 -17.28 -0.84
N ASP A 79 3.31 -15.96 -1.02
CA ASP A 79 4.46 -15.08 -0.98
C ASP A 79 5.12 -15.26 0.39
N THR A 80 6.39 -15.68 0.44
CA THR A 80 7.21 -15.36 1.61
C THR A 80 7.07 -13.86 1.77
N LEU A 81 6.40 -13.41 2.85
CA LEU A 81 6.15 -12.00 3.12
C LEU A 81 7.37 -11.23 2.60
N PRO A 82 7.24 -10.28 1.65
CA PRO A 82 8.40 -9.51 1.21
C PRO A 82 9.07 -9.04 2.48
N ALA A 83 10.33 -9.44 2.70
CA ALA A 83 10.99 -9.38 4.01
C ALA A 83 10.55 -8.08 4.68
N ALA A 84 9.76 -8.19 5.76
CA ALA A 84 9.07 -7.05 6.37
C ALA A 84 10.02 -5.88 6.34
N VAL A 85 9.65 -4.73 5.73
CA VAL A 85 10.59 -3.63 5.47
C VAL A 85 11.40 -3.42 6.74
N SER A 86 12.64 -3.92 6.75
CA SER A 86 13.57 -3.79 7.86
C SER A 86 14.62 -2.84 7.36
N PHE A 87 14.18 -1.60 7.14
CA PHE A 87 15.05 -0.54 6.70
C PHE A 87 15.64 0.12 7.94
N SER A 88 16.84 -0.31 8.30
CA SER A 88 17.76 0.47 9.13
C SER A 88 18.94 0.80 8.23
N PRO A 89 19.18 2.08 7.86
CA PRO A 89 20.31 2.43 7.01
C PRO A 89 21.60 2.03 7.74
N ALA A 90 22.32 1.06 7.20
CA ALA A 90 23.57 0.59 7.76
C ALA A 90 24.68 1.63 7.49
N GLY A 91 25.12 2.34 8.54
CA GLY A 91 26.33 3.17 8.53
C GLY A 91 26.11 4.60 9.03
N SER A 92 27.01 5.03 9.92
CA SER A 92 27.04 6.29 10.70
C SER A 92 25.81 6.53 11.57
N ASP A 93 25.94 6.10 12.84
CA ASP A 93 25.01 6.25 13.98
C ASP A 93 23.58 5.70 13.83
N GLY A 94 23.15 5.34 12.62
CA GLY A 94 21.84 4.73 12.37
C GLY A 94 20.66 5.69 12.58
N GLN A 95 20.92 7.00 12.58
CA GLN A 95 19.93 8.05 12.80
C GLN A 95 19.93 9.05 11.62
N LEU A 96 18.75 9.57 11.27
CA LEU A 96 18.64 10.72 10.37
C LEU A 96 18.15 11.95 11.13
N ALA A 97 18.73 13.11 10.86
CA ALA A 97 18.39 14.38 11.48
C ALA A 97 18.43 15.54 10.48
N ALA A 98 18.02 16.73 10.95
CA ALA A 98 17.96 17.93 10.11
C ALA A 98 19.30 18.24 9.45
N GLY A 99 19.27 18.45 8.13
CA GLY A 99 20.46 18.71 7.31
C GLY A 99 21.00 17.49 6.58
N ASP A 100 20.59 16.28 6.94
CA ASP A 100 20.95 15.06 6.22
C ASP A 100 20.36 15.02 4.81
N LYS A 101 21.07 14.38 3.88
CA LYS A 101 20.65 14.25 2.48
C LYS A 101 20.93 12.87 1.95
N GLY A 102 20.10 12.41 1.03
CA GLY A 102 20.35 11.22 0.24
C GLY A 102 19.22 10.19 0.25
N PRO A 103 19.47 8.99 -0.27
CA PRO A 103 18.43 7.99 -0.51
C PRO A 103 17.67 7.55 0.75
N SER A 104 18.33 7.50 1.91
CA SER A 104 17.67 7.16 3.17
C SER A 104 16.64 8.20 3.60
N VAL A 105 16.87 9.48 3.31
CA VAL A 105 15.88 10.55 3.57
C VAL A 105 14.68 10.41 2.64
N LEU A 106 14.89 10.03 1.38
CA LEU A 106 13.78 9.76 0.45
C LEU A 106 12.89 8.61 0.94
N VAL A 107 13.50 7.53 1.44
CA VAL A 107 12.76 6.39 2.01
C VAL A 107 11.97 6.83 3.25
N LEU A 108 12.57 7.64 4.12
CA LEU A 108 11.87 8.21 5.28
C LEU A 108 10.67 9.06 4.86
N GLN A 109 10.85 9.98 3.92
CA GLN A 109 9.79 10.86 3.43
C GLN A 109 8.66 10.04 2.76
N LEU A 110 9.00 8.94 2.08
CA LEU A 110 8.03 8.00 1.53
C LEU A 110 7.22 7.28 2.62
N LEU A 111 7.88 6.75 3.66
CA LEU A 111 7.21 6.11 4.79
C LEU A 111 6.29 7.08 5.53
N LEU A 112 6.77 8.30 5.80
CA LEU A 112 5.97 9.35 6.43
C LEU A 112 4.76 9.73 5.56
N SER A 113 4.97 9.90 4.25
CA SER A 113 3.90 10.21 3.29
C SER A 113 2.83 9.10 3.24
N SER A 114 3.23 7.84 3.41
CA SER A 114 2.30 6.71 3.47
C SER A 114 1.40 6.75 4.71
N ALA A 115 1.81 7.44 5.78
CA ALA A 115 1.05 7.57 7.01
C ALA A 115 0.14 8.81 7.07
N VAL A 116 0.33 9.77 6.15
CA VAL A 116 -0.45 11.03 6.06
C VAL A 116 -1.98 10.83 6.00
N PRO A 117 -2.55 9.83 5.29
CA PRO A 117 -4.01 9.64 5.26
C PRO A 117 -4.62 9.29 6.63
N HIS A 118 -3.81 8.84 7.58
CA HIS A 118 -4.23 8.38 8.91
C HIS A 118 -3.95 9.40 10.02
N PHE A 119 -3.18 10.44 9.71
CA PHE A 119 -2.92 11.55 10.62
C PHE A 119 -3.72 12.77 10.17
N SER A 120 -4.73 13.11 10.97
CA SER A 120 -5.62 14.23 10.74
C SER A 120 -4.92 15.57 11.02
N SER A 121 -3.90 15.91 10.23
CA SER A 121 -3.39 17.28 10.01
C SER A 121 -2.19 17.36 9.05
N VAL A 122 -2.48 17.87 7.83
CA VAL A 122 -1.66 18.76 6.98
C VAL A 122 -0.38 18.24 6.27
N THR A 123 -0.21 18.78 5.05
CA THR A 123 0.94 18.88 4.11
C THR A 123 1.68 17.59 3.74
N PRO A 124 1.60 17.15 2.46
CA PRO A 124 2.47 16.10 1.94
C PRO A 124 3.94 16.46 2.19
N VAL A 125 4.71 15.52 2.75
CA VAL A 125 6.17 15.69 2.90
C VAL A 125 6.77 15.63 1.50
N PRO A 126 7.40 16.70 1.00
CA PRO A 126 7.96 16.68 -0.35
C PRO A 126 9.13 15.70 -0.41
N LEU A 127 9.21 14.89 -1.47
CA LEU A 127 10.28 13.89 -1.69
C LEU A 127 11.56 14.58 -2.20
N THR A 128 12.12 15.48 -1.41
CA THR A 128 13.32 16.27 -1.76
C THR A 128 14.61 15.47 -1.61
N GLY A 129 14.59 14.44 -0.76
CA GLY A 129 15.80 13.74 -0.33
C GLY A 129 16.70 14.58 0.57
N GLU A 130 16.21 15.70 1.08
CA GLU A 130 16.84 16.52 2.11
C GLU A 130 15.97 16.51 3.36
N TYR A 131 16.59 16.30 4.52
CA TYR A 131 15.90 16.26 5.81
C TYR A 131 15.60 17.69 6.25
N ASP A 132 14.58 18.26 5.61
CA ASP A 132 14.14 19.63 5.78
C ASP A 132 13.22 19.78 7.01
N ARG A 133 12.76 21.01 7.24
CA ARG A 133 11.86 21.33 8.36
C ARG A 133 10.55 20.56 8.27
N ALA A 134 10.02 20.36 7.06
CA ALA A 134 8.78 19.60 6.86
C ALA A 134 8.96 18.13 7.24
N THR A 135 10.10 17.54 6.88
CA THR A 135 10.48 16.17 7.25
C THR A 135 10.63 16.04 8.77
N ALA A 136 11.32 16.99 9.41
CA ALA A 136 11.49 16.99 10.87
C ALA A 136 10.16 17.13 11.63
N ASP A 137 9.27 18.01 11.16
CA ASP A 137 7.95 18.21 11.77
C ASP A 137 7.07 16.96 11.62
N ALA A 138 7.10 16.30 10.45
CA ALA A 138 6.42 15.03 10.22
C ALA A 138 6.96 13.89 11.10
N VAL A 139 8.27 13.82 11.32
CA VAL A 139 8.89 12.84 12.23
C VAL A 139 8.44 13.05 13.67
N ARG A 140 8.40 14.30 14.17
CA ARG A 140 7.89 14.58 15.53
C ARG A 140 6.45 14.17 15.69
N LEU A 141 5.62 14.42 14.67
CA LEU A 141 4.22 14.01 14.67
C LEU A 141 4.10 12.48 14.75
N ALA A 142 4.84 11.76 13.91
CA ALA A 142 4.86 10.29 13.94
C ALA A 142 5.37 9.74 15.28
N GLN A 143 6.44 10.31 15.84
CA GLN A 143 6.95 9.95 17.16
C GLN A 143 5.87 10.14 18.25
N GLY A 144 5.11 11.23 18.19
CA GLY A 144 4.00 11.47 19.12
C GLY A 144 2.92 10.40 19.04
N VAL A 145 2.57 9.96 17.83
CA VAL A 145 1.60 8.88 17.60
C VAL A 145 2.10 7.55 18.17
N PHE A 146 3.37 7.23 17.94
CA PHE A 146 3.99 5.98 18.40
C PHE A 146 4.47 6.03 19.85
N LEU A 147 4.15 7.10 20.59
CA LEU A 147 4.56 7.32 21.98
C LEU A 147 6.10 7.29 22.18
N LEU A 148 6.83 7.74 21.18
CA LEU A 148 8.29 7.91 21.21
C LEU A 148 8.65 9.36 21.62
N PRO A 149 9.89 9.61 22.09
CA PRO A 149 10.37 10.98 22.31
C PRO A 149 10.29 11.82 21.02
N GLN A 150 9.56 12.94 21.05
CA GLN A 150 9.32 13.81 19.89
C GLN A 150 10.53 14.73 19.59
N ASN A 151 11.71 14.13 19.45
CA ASN A 151 12.97 14.86 19.23
C ASN A 151 13.17 15.25 17.75
N GLY A 152 12.40 14.66 16.82
CA GLY A 152 12.51 14.91 15.38
C GLY A 152 13.72 14.25 14.72
N VAL A 153 14.40 13.35 15.43
CA VAL A 153 15.51 12.51 14.95
C VAL A 153 14.96 11.13 14.63
N THR A 154 15.19 10.65 13.41
CA THR A 154 14.75 9.32 12.98
C THR A 154 15.79 8.29 13.39
N ASP A 155 15.69 7.83 14.63
CA ASP A 155 16.51 6.75 15.17
C ASP A 155 15.94 5.35 14.85
N ARG A 156 16.62 4.31 15.33
CA ARG A 156 16.21 2.92 15.11
C ARG A 156 14.76 2.65 15.55
N ALA A 157 14.35 3.16 16.70
CA ALA A 157 12.99 2.97 17.20
C ALA A 157 11.95 3.67 16.29
N THR A 158 12.28 4.87 15.81
CA THR A 158 11.45 5.62 14.87
C THR A 158 11.33 4.90 13.53
N TRP A 159 12.44 4.35 13.01
CA TRP A 159 12.46 3.54 11.79
C TRP A 159 11.61 2.27 11.92
N GLU A 160 11.79 1.52 13.01
CA GLU A 160 11.03 0.30 13.27
C GLU A 160 9.53 0.60 13.39
N ALA A 161 9.14 1.67 14.10
CA ALA A 161 7.75 2.06 14.23
C ALA A 161 7.10 2.47 12.89
N LEU A 162 7.79 3.30 12.09
CA LEU A 162 7.29 3.70 10.77
C LEU A 162 7.19 2.53 9.81
N ALA A 163 8.18 1.63 9.81
CA ALA A 163 8.16 0.44 8.98
C ALA A 163 7.07 -0.54 9.41
N LEU A 164 6.88 -0.78 10.72
CA LEU A 164 5.78 -1.60 11.23
C LEU A 164 4.42 -1.00 10.89
N PHE A 165 4.27 0.31 11.03
CA PHE A 165 3.03 1.01 10.64
C PHE A 165 2.76 0.84 9.15
N HIS A 166 3.75 1.13 8.29
CA HIS A 166 3.63 0.94 6.85
C HIS A 166 3.27 -0.51 6.51
N ASN A 167 3.97 -1.49 7.11
CA ASN A 167 3.67 -2.91 6.93
C ASN A 167 2.27 -3.29 7.44
N SER A 168 1.74 -2.64 8.48
CA SER A 168 0.41 -2.95 9.03
C SER A 168 -0.72 -2.35 8.19
N PHE A 169 -0.52 -1.16 7.62
CA PHE A 169 -1.53 -0.48 6.80
C PHE A 169 -1.49 -0.92 5.33
N PHE A 170 -0.29 -1.09 4.77
CA PHE A 170 -0.08 -1.53 3.38
C PHE A 170 0.13 -3.06 3.27
N GLY A 171 0.07 -3.77 4.40
CA GLY A 171 0.09 -5.24 4.51
C GLY A 171 -1.03 -5.81 5.41
N ARG A 172 -2.26 -5.26 5.29
CA ARG A 172 -3.59 -5.72 5.76
C ARG A 172 -4.23 -4.89 6.89
N THR A 173 -5.15 -4.00 6.52
CA THR A 173 -6.37 -3.76 7.31
C THR A 173 -7.57 -4.36 6.55
N PRO A 174 -8.50 -5.07 7.21
CA PRO A 174 -9.76 -5.48 6.56
C PRO A 174 -10.47 -4.23 6.06
N LEU A 175 -11.02 -4.31 4.84
CA LEU A 175 -11.75 -3.19 4.25
C LEU A 175 -12.91 -2.77 5.19
N PRO A 176 -13.20 -1.46 5.34
CA PRO A 176 -14.15 -0.95 6.34
C PRO A 176 -15.56 -1.58 6.33
N TRP A 177 -15.99 -2.15 5.22
CA TRP A 177 -17.30 -2.84 5.10
C TRP A 177 -17.29 -4.26 5.67
N LEU A 178 -16.13 -4.86 5.94
CA LEU A 178 -15.98 -6.17 6.58
C LEU A 178 -16.16 -6.09 8.11
N LEU A 179 -16.09 -4.88 8.68
CA LEU A 179 -16.35 -4.58 10.09
C LEU A 179 -17.79 -4.13 10.35
N ALA A 180 -18.60 -3.95 9.29
CA ALA A 180 -19.99 -3.49 9.41
C ALA A 180 -20.99 -4.66 9.58
N GLU A 181 -20.54 -5.91 9.51
CA GLU A 181 -21.36 -7.12 9.67
C GLU A 181 -20.93 -8.02 10.84
N LEU A 182 -20.17 -7.49 11.80
CA LEU A 182 -19.94 -8.09 13.13
C LEU A 182 -20.63 -7.26 14.22
#